data_AF-A0A285CMG9-F1
#
_entry.id   AF-A0A285CMG9-F1
#
_cell.length_a   1.000
_cell.length_b   1.000
_cell.length_c   1.000
_cell.angle_alpha   90.00
_cell.angle_beta   90.00
_cell.angle_gamma   90.00
#
_symmetry.space_group_name_H-M   'P 1'
#
loop_
_entity.id
_entity.type
_entity.pdbx_description
1 polymer ?
#
loop_
_entity_poly.entity_id
_entity_poly.type
_entity_poly.pdbx_seq_one_letter_code
_entity_poly.pdbx_strand_id
1 'polypeptide(L)'
;MVDAVVEFFRDFGFIGMFLHSFLDAIIFPIPAFFLQVSLSILDPQNAIWLATVGYLACLLGTPIGYLIGKLLGDSVLYKILKKKWIESASALFHRNGEAAILIGAFTPIPFKVFTILSGCFHFSFWKLLGYAAIGRAVKFYVVGFLFYFYGEASANFVKEELTYVMGGIAVLLLIGFYLKKRIQKKKIGILYQESKEESL
;
A
#
# COMPACT_ATOMS: atom_id res chain seq x y z
N MET A 1 2.17 23.04 -11.79
CA MET A 1 1.50 21.92 -12.49
C MET A 1 0.90 20.94 -11.49
N VAL A 2 1.65 20.43 -10.51
CA VAL A 2 1.14 19.52 -9.47
C VAL A 2 0.02 20.16 -8.65
N ASP A 3 0.20 21.41 -8.21
CA ASP A 3 -0.80 22.10 -7.40
C ASP A 3 -2.11 22.33 -8.15
N ALA A 4 -2.04 22.70 -9.43
CA ALA A 4 -3.22 22.89 -10.28
C ALA A 4 -4.05 21.59 -10.44
N VAL A 5 -3.39 20.43 -10.49
CA VAL A 5 -4.09 19.14 -10.53
C VAL A 5 -4.75 18.84 -9.19
N VAL A 6 -4.06 19.10 -8.08
CA VAL A 6 -4.61 18.89 -6.74
C VAL A 6 -5.79 19.82 -6.49
N GLU A 7 -5.68 21.11 -6.85
CA GLU A 7 -6.76 22.10 -6.80
C GLU A 7 -7.95 21.67 -7.65
N PHE A 8 -7.70 21.23 -8.89
CA PHE A 8 -8.76 20.73 -9.76
C PHE A 8 -9.57 19.62 -9.08
N PHE A 9 -8.92 18.62 -8.49
CA PHE A 9 -9.65 17.55 -7.78
C PHE A 9 -10.25 18.01 -6.44
N ARG A 10 -9.68 19.04 -5.80
CA ARG A 10 -10.17 19.58 -4.53
C ARG A 10 -11.59 20.12 -4.65
N ASP A 11 -11.88 20.78 -5.77
CA ASP A 11 -13.19 21.40 -6.01
C ASP A 11 -14.33 20.38 -6.17
N PHE A 12 -13.99 19.10 -6.42
CA PHE A 12 -14.96 18.00 -6.55
C PHE A 12 -15.14 17.17 -5.27
N GLY A 13 -14.48 17.52 -4.16
CA GLY A 13 -14.65 16.85 -2.86
C GLY A 13 -14.48 15.33 -2.92
N PHE A 14 -15.53 14.57 -2.54
CA PHE A 14 -15.51 13.10 -2.55
C PHE A 14 -15.28 12.49 -3.93
N ILE A 15 -15.87 13.06 -4.98
CA ILE A 15 -15.71 12.54 -6.36
C ILE A 15 -14.26 12.74 -6.80
N GLY A 16 -13.71 13.92 -6.50
CA GLY A 16 -12.32 14.22 -6.79
C GLY A 16 -11.38 13.26 -6.05
N MET A 17 -11.66 13.00 -4.76
CA MET A 17 -10.93 12.04 -3.95
C MET A 17 -10.97 10.63 -4.54
N PHE A 18 -12.14 10.16 -4.97
CA PHE A 18 -12.30 8.84 -5.58
C PHE A 18 -11.50 8.72 -6.89
N LEU A 19 -11.73 9.63 -7.83
CA LEU A 19 -11.09 9.57 -9.15
C LEU A 19 -9.57 9.66 -9.05
N HIS A 20 -9.08 10.60 -8.25
CA HIS A 20 -7.65 10.79 -8.05
C HIS A 20 -7.01 9.56 -7.38
N SER A 21 -7.66 8.98 -6.36
CA SER A 21 -7.15 7.78 -5.67
C SER A 21 -7.16 6.54 -6.55
N PHE A 22 -8.17 6.39 -7.40
CA PHE A 22 -8.25 5.31 -8.37
C PHE A 22 -7.13 5.43 -9.41
N LEU A 23 -6.93 6.62 -9.97
CA LEU A 23 -5.86 6.88 -10.94
C LEU A 23 -4.47 6.73 -10.31
N ASP A 24 -4.27 7.20 -9.06
CA ASP A 24 -3.04 7.00 -8.27
C ASP A 24 -2.69 5.53 -8.14
N ALA A 25 -3.67 4.67 -7.84
CA ALA A 25 -3.41 3.24 -7.70
C ALA A 25 -2.96 2.58 -9.01
N ILE A 26 -3.31 3.16 -10.16
CA ILE A 26 -2.99 2.63 -11.50
C ILE A 26 -1.65 3.15 -11.99
N ILE A 27 -1.55 4.45 -12.32
CA ILE A 27 -0.35 5.05 -12.94
C ILE A 27 -0.13 6.53 -12.62
N PHE A 28 -1.02 7.20 -11.87
CA PHE A 28 -0.95 8.67 -11.73
C PHE A 28 0.25 9.11 -10.89
N PRO A 29 1.06 10.11 -11.28
CA PRO A 29 2.31 10.40 -10.58
C PRO A 29 2.12 11.01 -9.18
N ILE A 30 0.97 11.64 -8.92
CA ILE A 30 0.70 12.35 -7.67
C ILE A 30 0.06 11.40 -6.65
N PRO A 31 0.65 11.21 -5.46
CA PRO A 31 0.08 10.40 -4.40
C PRO A 31 -1.26 10.93 -3.92
N ALA A 32 -2.28 10.07 -3.92
CA ALA A 32 -3.63 10.38 -3.43
C ALA A 32 -3.68 10.86 -1.99
N PHE A 33 -2.65 10.48 -1.24
CA PHE A 33 -2.39 10.95 0.10
C PHE A 33 -2.41 12.49 0.23
N PHE A 34 -1.80 13.21 -0.72
CA PHE A 34 -1.73 14.66 -0.65
C PHE A 34 -3.10 15.32 -0.82
N LEU A 35 -3.91 14.82 -1.76
CA LEU A 35 -5.27 15.31 -1.93
C LEU A 35 -6.13 15.01 -0.69
N GLN A 36 -5.98 13.84 -0.07
CA GLN A 36 -6.69 13.51 1.17
C GLN A 36 -6.38 14.53 2.27
N VAL A 37 -5.10 14.85 2.48
CA VAL A 37 -4.67 15.83 3.48
C VAL A 37 -5.30 17.19 3.20
N SER A 38 -5.22 17.67 1.96
CA SER A 38 -5.81 18.96 1.58
C SER A 38 -7.33 19.01 1.82
N LEU A 39 -8.07 17.96 1.45
CA LEU A 39 -9.52 17.88 1.67
C LEU A 39 -9.88 17.73 3.15
N SER A 40 -9.08 16.99 3.92
CA SER A 40 -9.32 16.77 5.35
C SER A 40 -9.00 18.00 6.20
N ILE A 41 -8.15 18.92 5.70
CA ILE A 41 -7.94 20.25 6.30
C ILE A 41 -9.19 21.11 6.13
N LEU A 42 -9.76 21.13 4.91
CA LEU A 42 -10.93 21.95 4.58
C LEU A 42 -12.20 21.45 5.25
N ASP A 43 -12.36 20.13 5.35
CA ASP A 43 -13.53 19.50 5.95
C ASP A 43 -13.13 18.35 6.89
N PRO A 44 -12.65 18.68 8.11
CA PRO A 44 -12.22 17.67 9.08
C PRO A 44 -13.32 16.72 9.51
N GLN A 45 -14.58 17.18 9.53
CA GLN A 45 -15.74 16.37 9.95
C GLN A 45 -15.97 15.18 9.01
N ASN A 46 -15.61 15.33 7.73
CA ASN A 46 -15.72 14.28 6.73
C ASN A 46 -14.39 13.58 6.42
N ALA A 47 -13.31 13.84 7.17
CA ALA A 47 -11.98 13.26 6.93
C ALA A 47 -11.96 11.72 6.91
N ILE A 48 -12.76 11.07 7.77
CA ILE A 48 -12.90 9.60 7.79
C ILE A 48 -13.62 9.09 6.53
N TRP A 49 -14.64 9.81 6.06
CA TRP A 49 -15.34 9.47 4.82
C TRP A 49 -14.45 9.65 3.60
N LEU A 50 -13.67 10.74 3.55
CA LEU A 50 -12.66 10.97 2.52
C LEU A 50 -11.60 9.85 2.51
N ALA A 51 -11.15 9.41 3.69
CA ALA A 51 -10.25 8.26 3.83
C ALA A 51 -10.88 6.97 3.29
N THR A 52 -12.15 6.71 3.61
CA THR A 52 -12.89 5.53 3.13
C THR A 52 -13.01 5.52 1.62
N VAL A 53 -13.42 6.64 1.02
CA VAL A 53 -13.58 6.79 -0.43
C VAL A 53 -12.25 6.59 -1.14
N GLY A 54 -11.19 7.22 -0.65
CA GLY A 54 -9.84 7.06 -1.20
C GLY A 54 -9.30 5.64 -1.09
N TYR A 55 -9.51 5.00 0.06
CA TYR A 55 -9.14 3.62 0.31
C TYR A 55 -9.82 2.65 -0.68
N LEU A 56 -11.15 2.76 -0.83
CA LEU A 56 -11.92 1.91 -1.74
C LEU A 56 -11.50 2.14 -3.20
N ALA A 57 -11.35 3.40 -3.60
CA ALA A 57 -10.86 3.75 -4.94
C ALA A 57 -9.48 3.14 -5.23
N CYS A 58 -8.56 3.20 -4.26
CA CYS A 58 -7.24 2.56 -4.37
C CYS A 58 -7.34 1.04 -4.51
N LEU A 59 -8.22 0.39 -3.75
CA LEU A 59 -8.44 -1.05 -3.86
C LEU A 59 -9.01 -1.44 -5.22
N LEU A 60 -9.91 -0.64 -5.78
CA LEU A 60 -10.46 -0.88 -7.11
C LEU A 60 -9.44 -0.66 -8.23
N GLY A 61 -8.51 0.29 -8.07
CA GLY A 61 -7.43 0.53 -9.04
C GLY A 61 -6.29 -0.51 -8.97
N THR A 62 -6.10 -1.15 -7.82
CA THR A 62 -5.02 -2.14 -7.59
C THR A 62 -5.06 -3.33 -8.58
N PRO A 63 -6.22 -3.96 -8.87
CA PRO A 63 -6.34 -4.99 -9.91
C PRO A 63 -5.87 -4.53 -11.28
N ILE A 64 -6.17 -3.28 -11.65
CA ILE A 64 -5.79 -2.73 -12.95
C ILE A 64 -4.28 -2.52 -13.01
N GLY A 65 -3.68 -1.93 -11.97
CA GLY A 65 -2.22 -1.79 -11.89
C GLY A 65 -1.48 -3.14 -11.94
N TYR A 66 -2.03 -4.16 -11.28
CA TYR A 66 -1.49 -5.52 -11.33
C TYR A 66 -1.59 -6.11 -12.74
N LEU A 67 -2.73 -5.93 -13.40
CA LEU A 67 -2.93 -6.42 -14.77
C LEU A 67 -1.98 -5.71 -15.77
N ILE A 68 -1.79 -4.39 -15.62
CA ILE A 68 -0.82 -3.64 -16.41
C ILE A 68 0.58 -4.23 -16.21
N GLY A 69 1.00 -4.47 -14.97
CA GLY A 69 2.30 -5.12 -14.70
C GLY A 69 2.44 -6.49 -15.38
N LYS A 70 1.37 -7.30 -15.33
CA LYS A 70 1.33 -8.62 -15.98
C LYS A 70 1.43 -8.51 -17.51
N LEU A 71 0.82 -7.49 -18.12
CA LEU A 71 0.86 -7.25 -19.56
C LEU A 71 2.20 -6.68 -20.04
N LEU A 72 2.83 -5.80 -19.26
CA LEU A 72 4.13 -5.21 -19.58
C LEU A 72 5.24 -6.27 -19.63
N GLY A 73 5.16 -7.24 -18.73
CA GLY A 73 6.15 -8.31 -18.59
C GLY A 73 7.57 -7.80 -18.33
N ASP A 74 8.53 -8.73 -18.36
CA ASP A 74 9.93 -8.41 -18.05
C ASP A 74 10.58 -7.51 -19.11
N SER A 75 10.19 -7.67 -20.37
CA SER A 75 10.79 -6.96 -21.52
C SER A 75 10.65 -5.44 -21.45
N VAL A 76 9.51 -4.93 -20.98
CA VAL A 76 9.34 -3.48 -20.80
C VAL A 76 10.05 -3.00 -19.54
N LEU A 77 10.10 -3.82 -18.49
CA LEU A 77 10.78 -3.47 -17.26
C LEU A 77 12.28 -3.26 -17.50
N TYR A 78 12.94 -4.12 -18.29
CA TYR A 78 14.36 -3.99 -18.67
C TYR A 78 14.67 -2.77 -19.55
N LYS A 79 13.66 -2.17 -20.20
CA LYS A 79 13.84 -0.91 -20.95
C LYS A 79 13.78 0.33 -20.04
N ILE A 80 13.02 0.26 -18.96
CA ILE A 80 12.77 1.40 -18.06
C ILE A 80 13.75 1.41 -16.88
N LEU A 81 14.10 0.24 -16.36
CA LEU A 81 14.93 0.07 -15.17
C LEU A 81 16.23 -0.67 -15.48
N LYS A 82 17.30 -0.38 -14.72
CA LYS A 82 18.57 -1.10 -14.90
C LYS A 82 18.41 -2.57 -14.50
N LYS A 83 19.01 -3.46 -15.28
CA LYS A 83 19.01 -4.93 -15.06
C LYS A 83 19.25 -5.34 -13.60
N LYS A 84 20.27 -4.76 -12.95
CA LYS A 84 20.60 -5.02 -11.53
C LYS A 84 19.43 -4.78 -10.56
N TRP A 85 18.63 -3.73 -10.79
CA TRP A 85 17.47 -3.43 -9.95
C TRP A 85 16.36 -4.46 -10.13
N ILE A 86 16.12 -4.86 -11.38
CA ILE A 86 15.10 -5.85 -11.72
C ILE A 86 15.46 -7.22 -11.13
N GLU A 87 16.71 -7.65 -11.28
CA GLU A 87 17.18 -8.91 -10.69
C GLU A 87 17.08 -8.91 -9.16
N SER A 88 17.46 -7.79 -8.53
CA SER A 88 17.33 -7.64 -7.07
C SER A 88 15.87 -7.67 -6.61
N ALA A 89 14.99 -6.97 -7.32
CA ALA A 89 13.56 -6.97 -7.03
C ALA A 89 12.93 -8.36 -7.25
N SER A 90 13.26 -9.02 -8.36
CA SER A 90 12.80 -10.38 -8.65
C SER A 90 13.25 -11.36 -7.58
N ALA A 91 14.53 -11.33 -7.17
CA ALA A 91 15.04 -12.17 -6.10
C ALA A 91 14.32 -11.92 -4.76
N LEU A 92 14.02 -10.64 -4.44
CA LEU A 92 13.27 -10.27 -3.25
C LEU A 92 11.83 -10.80 -3.30
N PHE A 93 11.14 -10.68 -4.44
CA PHE A 93 9.78 -11.15 -4.63
C PHE A 93 9.67 -12.68 -4.58
N HIS A 94 10.62 -13.39 -5.19
CA HIS A 94 10.69 -14.86 -5.13
C HIS A 94 10.97 -15.38 -3.73
N ARG A 95 11.88 -14.73 -2.99
CA ARG A 95 12.27 -15.20 -1.65
C ARG A 95 11.26 -14.81 -0.57
N ASN A 96 10.75 -13.59 -0.61
CA ASN A 96 9.97 -12.96 0.46
C ASN A 96 8.98 -11.89 -0.07
N GLY A 97 8.30 -12.12 -1.21
CA GLY A 97 7.40 -11.13 -1.81
C GLY A 97 6.30 -10.59 -0.89
N GLU A 98 5.78 -11.40 0.02
CA GLU A 98 4.83 -10.96 1.05
C GLU A 98 5.41 -9.85 1.94
N ALA A 99 6.64 -10.04 2.43
CA ALA A 99 7.32 -9.05 3.23
C ALA A 99 7.71 -7.83 2.39
N ALA A 100 8.09 -8.02 1.13
CA ALA A 100 8.43 -6.92 0.22
C ALA A 100 7.25 -5.97 0.01
N ILE A 101 6.04 -6.51 -0.23
CA ILE A 101 4.83 -5.72 -0.41
C ILE A 101 4.43 -5.05 0.90
N LEU A 102 4.48 -5.78 2.03
CA LEU A 102 4.13 -5.23 3.33
C LEU A 102 5.05 -4.06 3.71
N ILE A 103 6.37 -4.23 3.58
CA ILE A 103 7.35 -3.15 3.80
C ILE A 103 7.07 -2.00 2.83
N GLY A 104 6.90 -2.31 1.54
CA GLY A 104 6.60 -1.34 0.50
C GLY A 104 5.40 -0.46 0.79
N ALA A 105 4.38 -1.02 1.46
CA ALA A 105 3.17 -0.29 1.82
C ALA A 105 3.38 0.81 2.87
N PHE A 106 4.44 0.70 3.69
CA PHE A 106 4.77 1.67 4.72
C PHE A 106 6.01 2.51 4.41
N THR A 107 6.77 2.14 3.39
CA THR A 107 7.87 2.99 2.90
C THR A 107 7.34 4.25 2.20
N PRO A 108 8.16 5.31 2.10
CA PRO A 108 7.84 6.48 1.29
C PRO A 108 7.82 6.18 -0.23
N ILE A 109 8.21 4.97 -0.64
CA ILE A 109 8.17 4.53 -2.04
C ILE A 109 6.70 4.40 -2.48
N PRO A 110 6.33 4.90 -3.67
CA PRO A 110 4.97 4.76 -4.17
C PRO A 110 4.54 3.30 -4.28
N PHE A 111 3.47 2.93 -3.56
CA PHE A 111 3.00 1.54 -3.48
C PHE A 111 2.64 0.94 -4.84
N LYS A 112 2.21 1.76 -5.82
CA LYS A 112 1.93 1.33 -7.19
C LYS A 112 3.12 0.64 -7.88
N VAL A 113 4.36 0.99 -7.49
CA VAL A 113 5.56 0.31 -8.00
C VAL A 113 5.54 -1.16 -7.59
N PHE A 114 5.20 -1.44 -6.34
CA PHE A 114 5.06 -2.82 -5.86
C PHE A 114 3.88 -3.52 -6.51
N THR A 115 2.77 -2.82 -6.77
CA THR A 115 1.62 -3.37 -7.52
C THR A 115 2.01 -3.81 -8.93
N ILE A 116 2.72 -2.97 -9.68
CA ILE A 116 3.17 -3.26 -11.05
C ILE A 116 4.19 -4.40 -11.04
N LEU A 117 5.21 -4.33 -10.16
CA LEU A 117 6.22 -5.39 -10.02
C LEU A 117 5.60 -6.74 -9.65
N SER A 118 4.57 -6.74 -8.80
CA SER A 118 3.82 -7.95 -8.46
C SER A 118 3.16 -8.57 -9.70
N GLY A 119 2.64 -7.73 -10.60
CA GLY A 119 2.11 -8.17 -11.89
C GLY A 119 3.19 -8.75 -12.81
N CYS A 120 4.32 -8.06 -12.96
CA CYS A 120 5.43 -8.52 -13.80
C CYS A 120 5.97 -9.88 -13.34
N PHE A 121 6.18 -10.03 -12.03
CA PHE A 121 6.72 -11.25 -11.43
C PHE A 121 5.65 -12.30 -11.09
N HIS A 122 4.42 -12.14 -11.58
CA HIS A 122 3.32 -13.11 -11.40
C HIS A 122 3.06 -13.49 -9.93
N PHE A 123 3.24 -12.53 -9.02
CA PHE A 123 2.97 -12.73 -7.61
C PHE A 123 1.47 -12.91 -7.35
N SER A 124 1.09 -13.68 -6.32
CA SER A 124 -0.32 -13.96 -6.03
C SER A 124 -1.14 -12.68 -5.82
N PHE A 125 -2.09 -12.45 -6.74
CA PHE A 125 -2.98 -11.29 -6.72
C PHE A 125 -3.73 -11.13 -5.38
N TRP A 126 -4.28 -12.21 -4.83
CA TRP A 126 -5.02 -12.17 -3.57
C TRP A 126 -4.15 -11.78 -2.38
N LYS A 127 -2.89 -12.23 -2.37
CA LYS A 127 -1.93 -11.82 -1.34
C LYS A 127 -1.58 -10.34 -1.49
N LEU A 128 -1.30 -9.89 -2.71
CA LEU A 128 -1.06 -8.48 -2.99
C LEU A 128 -2.24 -7.62 -2.52
N LEU A 129 -3.47 -7.97 -2.90
CA LEU A 129 -4.66 -7.22 -2.54
C LEU A 129 -4.85 -7.17 -1.02
N GLY A 130 -4.60 -8.26 -0.30
CA GLY A 130 -4.65 -8.28 1.16
C GLY A 130 -3.61 -7.37 1.82
N TYR A 131 -2.35 -7.44 1.40
CA TYR A 131 -1.30 -6.56 1.93
C TYR A 131 -1.51 -5.09 1.54
N ALA A 132 -1.98 -4.84 0.32
CA ALA A 132 -2.37 -3.51 -0.16
C ALA A 132 -3.52 -2.93 0.68
N ALA A 133 -4.54 -3.74 0.97
CA ALA A 133 -5.67 -3.35 1.81
C ALA A 133 -5.20 -2.92 3.20
N ILE A 134 -4.34 -3.72 3.84
CA ILE A 134 -3.81 -3.38 5.17
C ILE A 134 -3.02 -2.07 5.13
N GLY A 135 -2.04 -1.96 4.23
CA GLY A 135 -1.18 -0.78 4.19
C GLY A 135 -1.92 0.49 3.79
N ARG A 136 -2.83 0.41 2.82
CA ARG A 136 -3.67 1.54 2.40
C ARG A 136 -4.67 1.90 3.50
N ALA A 137 -5.31 0.93 4.16
CA ALA A 137 -6.21 1.22 5.27
C ALA A 137 -5.49 2.00 6.37
N VAL A 138 -4.33 1.50 6.83
CA VAL A 138 -3.54 2.22 7.85
C VAL A 138 -3.23 3.64 7.39
N LYS A 139 -2.70 3.82 6.18
CA LYS A 139 -2.27 5.14 5.70
C LYS A 139 -3.43 6.15 5.58
N PHE A 140 -4.54 5.73 4.99
CA PHE A 140 -5.70 6.59 4.78
C PHE A 140 -6.42 6.87 6.11
N TYR A 141 -6.69 5.84 6.92
CA TYR A 141 -7.45 6.02 8.15
C TYR A 141 -6.65 6.69 9.26
N VAL A 142 -5.34 6.47 9.39
CA VAL A 142 -4.54 7.22 10.39
C VAL A 142 -4.67 8.72 10.15
N VAL A 143 -4.60 9.15 8.89
CA VAL A 143 -4.78 10.56 8.55
C VAL A 143 -6.22 11.02 8.68
N GLY A 144 -7.19 10.20 8.24
CA GLY A 144 -8.61 10.50 8.42
C GLY A 144 -8.98 10.71 9.89
N PHE A 145 -8.53 9.84 10.80
CA PHE A 145 -8.75 9.98 12.23
C PHE A 145 -8.02 11.19 12.83
N LEU A 146 -6.77 11.42 12.42
CA LEU A 146 -6.00 12.54 12.95
C LEU A 146 -6.72 13.87 12.65
N PHE A 147 -7.12 14.08 11.40
CA PHE A 147 -7.88 15.29 11.03
C PHE A 147 -9.28 15.33 11.66
N TYR A 148 -9.98 14.20 11.75
CA TYR A 148 -11.32 14.18 12.37
C TYR A 148 -11.30 14.61 13.84
N PHE A 149 -10.29 14.21 14.60
CA PHE A 149 -10.21 14.54 16.03
C PHE A 149 -9.49 15.86 16.32
N TYR A 150 -8.41 16.18 15.58
CA TYR A 150 -7.53 17.30 15.89
C TYR A 150 -7.61 18.45 14.88
N GLY A 151 -8.40 18.31 13.80
CA GLY A 151 -8.65 19.37 12.83
C GLY A 151 -7.37 19.94 12.22
N GLU A 152 -7.33 21.27 12.05
CA GLU A 152 -6.16 21.98 11.49
C GLU A 152 -4.88 21.82 12.32
N ALA A 153 -4.97 21.60 13.64
CA ALA A 153 -3.79 21.37 14.47
C ALA A 153 -2.99 20.11 14.02
N SER A 154 -3.66 19.18 13.35
CA SER A 154 -3.06 17.99 12.72
C SER A 154 -2.14 18.31 11.56
N ALA A 155 -2.35 19.43 10.86
CA ALA A 155 -1.68 19.71 9.59
C ALA A 155 -0.15 19.83 9.77
N ASN A 156 0.29 20.38 10.90
CA ASN A 156 1.72 20.45 11.24
C ASN A 156 2.29 19.07 11.58
N PHE A 157 1.51 18.25 12.30
CA PHE A 157 1.90 16.88 12.66
C PHE A 157 2.04 15.97 11.44
N VAL A 158 1.19 16.15 10.43
CA VAL A 158 1.22 15.37 9.18
C VAL A 158 2.45 15.68 8.34
N LYS A 159 2.92 16.94 8.35
CA LYS A 159 4.10 17.36 7.57
C LYS A 159 5.41 16.88 8.20
N GLU A 160 5.51 16.89 9.52
CA GLU A 160 6.79 16.62 10.22
C GLU A 160 6.89 15.19 10.76
N GLU A 161 5.79 14.60 11.24
CA GLU A 161 5.84 13.38 12.08
C GLU A 161 5.20 12.13 11.44
N LEU A 162 4.44 12.29 10.35
CA LEU A 162 3.73 11.16 9.75
C LEU A 162 4.66 10.04 9.29
N THR A 163 5.84 10.37 8.77
CA THR A 163 6.83 9.37 8.34
C THR A 163 7.25 8.48 9.51
N TYR A 164 7.45 9.05 10.71
CA TYR A 164 7.81 8.29 11.91
C TYR A 164 6.64 7.45 12.42
N VAL A 165 5.42 7.98 12.42
CA VAL A 165 4.21 7.22 12.82
C VAL A 165 3.99 6.03 11.87
N MET A 166 4.07 6.26 10.56
CA MET A 166 3.96 5.19 9.56
C MET A 166 5.08 4.15 9.73
N GLY A 167 6.31 4.59 9.99
CA GLY A 167 7.43 3.72 10.30
C GLY A 167 7.21 2.86 11.55
N GLY A 168 6.68 3.45 12.63
CA GLY A 168 6.35 2.74 13.86
C GLY A 168 5.27 1.67 13.67
N ILE A 169 4.20 2.01 12.95
CA ILE A 169 3.13 1.05 12.61
C ILE A 169 3.68 -0.06 11.70
N ALA A 170 4.56 0.27 10.76
CA ALA A 170 5.24 -0.72 9.91
C ALA A 170 6.00 -1.74 10.74
N VAL A 171 6.79 -1.28 11.71
CA VAL A 171 7.58 -2.14 12.60
C VAL A 171 6.66 -3.08 13.40
N LEU A 172 5.57 -2.55 13.97
CA LEU A 172 4.57 -3.35 14.69
C LEU A 172 3.95 -4.44 13.80
N LEU A 173 3.56 -4.10 12.57
CA LEU A 173 2.98 -5.06 11.63
C LEU A 173 4.00 -6.10 11.16
N LEU A 174 5.26 -5.72 10.99
CA LEU A 174 6.36 -6.64 10.67
C LEU A 174 6.64 -7.62 11.81
N ILE A 175 6.62 -7.14 13.06
CA ILE A 175 6.72 -8.00 14.25
C ILE A 175 5.55 -8.98 14.27
N GLY A 176 4.31 -8.51 14.10
CA GLY A 176 3.12 -9.35 14.03
C GLY A 176 3.21 -10.41 12.93
N PHE A 177 3.68 -10.02 11.74
CA PHE A 177 3.92 -10.94 10.62
C PHE A 177 4.99 -11.99 10.95
N TYR A 178 6.12 -11.57 11.53
CA TYR A 178 7.20 -12.46 11.92
C TYR A 178 6.75 -13.48 12.97
N LEU A 179 6.00 -13.03 13.98
CA LEU A 179 5.41 -13.89 15.02
C LEU A 179 4.43 -14.90 14.42
N LYS A 180 3.52 -14.46 13.53
CA LYS A 180 2.59 -15.37 12.84
C LYS A 180 3.33 -16.44 12.04
N LYS A 181 4.39 -16.06 11.30
CA LYS A 181 5.21 -16.99 10.51
C LYS A 181 5.96 -17.99 11.41
N ARG A 182 6.45 -17.54 12.57
CA ARG A 182 7.04 -18.41 13.61
C ARG A 182 6.04 -19.42 14.16
N ILE A 183 4.82 -18.98 14.47
CA ILE A 183 3.75 -19.84 15.01
C ILE A 183 3.31 -20.87 13.96
N GLN A 184 3.13 -20.47 12.70
CA GLN A 184 2.77 -21.39 11.63
C GLN A 184 3.84 -22.44 11.37
N LYS A 185 5.13 -22.07 11.34
CA LYS A 185 6.23 -23.04 11.23
C LYS A 185 6.23 -24.04 12.38
N LYS A 186 5.95 -23.59 13.61
CA LYS A 186 5.87 -24.46 14.79
C LYS A 186 4.69 -25.44 14.69
N LYS A 187 3.53 -24.96 14.23
CA LYS A 187 2.31 -25.79 14.06
C LYS A 187 2.49 -26.87 12.96
N ILE A 188 3.12 -26.52 11.84
CA ILE A 188 3.41 -27.47 10.75
C ILE A 188 4.45 -28.51 11.19
N GLY A 189 5.45 -28.12 11.98
CA GLY A 189 6.43 -29.04 12.55
C GLY A 189 5.83 -30.07 13.50
N ILE A 190 4.85 -29.66 14.32
CA ILE A 190 4.13 -30.55 15.25
C ILE A 190 3.26 -31.55 14.48
N LEU A 191 2.49 -31.09 13.48
CA LEU A 191 1.63 -31.95 12.66
C LEU A 191 2.45 -33.01 11.89
N TYR A 192 3.64 -32.64 11.41
CA TYR A 192 4.54 -33.59 10.73
C TYR A 192 5.13 -34.66 11.67
N GLN A 193 5.32 -34.33 12.96
CA GLN A 193 5.75 -35.33 13.96
C GLN A 193 4.61 -36.28 14.32
N GLU A 194 3.40 -35.77 14.55
CA GLU A 194 2.21 -36.59 14.83
C GLU A 194 1.90 -37.56 13.68
N SER A 195 1.95 -37.12 12.41
CA SER A 195 1.72 -38.02 11.26
C SER A 195 2.79 -39.12 11.10
N LYS A 196 3.99 -38.89 11.64
CA LYS A 196 5.10 -39.85 11.59
C LYS A 196 5.04 -40.87 12.72
N GLU A 197 4.47 -40.51 13.87
CA GLU A 197 4.19 -41.44 14.97
C GLU A 197 2.97 -42.34 14.69
N GLU A 198 1.94 -41.85 13.98
CA GLU A 198 0.78 -42.68 13.58
C GLU A 198 1.05 -43.68 12.43
N SER A 199 2.20 -43.57 11.75
CA SER A 199 2.59 -44.44 10.63
C SER A 199 3.67 -45.49 10.99
N LEU A 200 4.04 -45.57 12.27
CA LEU A 200 4.94 -46.57 12.87
C LEU A 200 4.15 -47.58 13.70
#